data_AF-A0A2P7V3T2-F1
#
_entry.id   AF-A0A2P7V3T2-F1
#
_cell.length_a   1.000
_cell.length_b   1.000
_cell.length_c   1.000
_cell.angle_alpha   90.00
_cell.angle_beta   90.00
_cell.angle_gamma   90.00
#
_symmetry.space_group_name_H-M   'P 1'
#
loop_
_entity.id
_entity.type
_entity.pdbx_description
1 polymer ?
#
loop_
_entity_poly.entity_id
_entity_poly.type
_entity_poly.pdbx_seq_one_letter_code
_entity_poly.pdbx_strand_id
1 'polypeptide(L)'
;MVDIYNAKLSDILPSSIKEDKKMRALAAAIIREMQDISSDMKLVLMFSRIDELDSEVVDILAHQLHVDFYDSTLSLESRRELVKTAIGAHRYKGTPWAIEQVASIVFKNSSVREWFEYGGEPHHFRIETEQLVFAPGDLAKFRRLLEGVKRKSSWLDDIVFKIIASTIRVDISSKRFIVDYFVCNTFYPNEIVVKAPSMPVFVAPGMPMFTATEG
;
A
#
# COMPACT_ATOMS: atom_id res chain seq x y z
N MET A 1 -5.74 -39.33 -12.60
CA MET A 1 -5.93 -38.00 -13.22
C MET A 1 -4.60 -37.61 -13.84
N VAL A 2 -4.56 -37.27 -15.13
CA VAL A 2 -3.32 -36.86 -15.81
C VAL A 2 -3.09 -35.38 -15.53
N ASP A 3 -1.90 -35.03 -15.07
CA ASP A 3 -1.48 -33.64 -14.81
C ASP A 3 -0.95 -33.00 -16.09
N ILE A 4 -1.35 -31.77 -16.39
CA ILE A 4 -0.97 -31.06 -17.63
C ILE A 4 0.53 -30.73 -17.69
N TYR A 5 1.21 -30.65 -16.55
CA TYR A 5 2.64 -30.38 -16.47
C TYR A 5 3.49 -31.63 -16.71
N ASN A 6 2.95 -32.80 -16.38
CA ASN A 6 3.65 -34.09 -16.40
C ASN A 6 3.05 -35.08 -17.41
N ALA A 7 2.12 -34.63 -18.25
CA ALA A 7 1.46 -35.46 -19.24
C ALA A 7 2.49 -36.09 -20.19
N LYS A 8 2.25 -37.34 -20.56
CA LYS A 8 3.00 -38.02 -21.62
C LYS A 8 2.02 -38.43 -22.69
N LEU A 9 2.17 -37.88 -23.89
CA LEU A 9 1.27 -38.18 -25.00
C LEU A 9 1.33 -39.67 -25.39
N SER A 10 2.44 -40.36 -25.12
CA SER A 10 2.59 -41.81 -25.29
C SER A 10 1.60 -42.65 -24.47
N ASP A 11 1.08 -42.11 -23.37
CA ASP A 11 0.16 -42.82 -22.48
C ASP A 11 -1.28 -42.75 -22.99
N ILE A 12 -1.55 -41.80 -23.91
CA ILE A 12 -2.86 -41.54 -24.51
C ILE A 12 -2.99 -42.20 -25.89
N LEU A 13 -1.87 -42.57 -26.52
CA LEU A 13 -1.88 -43.25 -27.82
C LEU A 13 -2.62 -44.60 -27.76
N PRO A 14 -3.50 -44.91 -28.74
CA PRO A 14 -4.10 -46.23 -28.89
C PRO A 14 -3.02 -47.32 -29.04
N SER A 15 -3.29 -48.50 -28.48
CA SER A 15 -2.37 -49.65 -28.54
C SER A 15 -1.94 -50.00 -29.97
N SER A 16 -2.83 -49.82 -30.96
CA SER A 16 -2.57 -50.10 -32.38
C SER A 16 -1.46 -49.25 -33.02
N ILE A 17 -1.12 -48.08 -32.46
CA ILE A 17 -0.11 -47.17 -33.03
C ILE A 17 1.01 -46.81 -32.05
N LYS A 18 0.97 -47.33 -30.83
CA LYS A 18 1.88 -46.97 -29.74
C LYS A 18 3.34 -47.38 -29.99
N GLU A 19 3.55 -48.48 -30.71
CA GLU A 19 4.89 -48.98 -31.06
C GLU A 19 5.44 -48.39 -32.38
N ASP A 20 4.62 -47.66 -33.14
CA ASP A 20 5.07 -47.06 -34.39
C ASP A 20 6.11 -45.96 -34.12
N LYS A 21 7.30 -46.11 -34.71
CA LYS A 21 8.44 -45.20 -34.49
C LYS A 21 8.13 -43.76 -34.90
N LYS A 22 7.36 -43.55 -35.97
CA LYS A 22 6.97 -42.21 -36.44
C LYS A 22 5.97 -41.60 -35.47
N MET A 23 4.98 -42.36 -35.00
CA MET A 23 4.02 -41.85 -34.02
C MET A 23 4.65 -41.55 -32.66
N ARG A 24 5.61 -42.36 -32.20
CA ARG A 24 6.39 -42.05 -30.99
C ARG A 24 7.21 -40.77 -31.15
N ALA A 25 7.86 -40.58 -32.30
CA ALA A 25 8.63 -39.36 -32.57
C ALA A 25 7.72 -38.12 -32.65
N LEU A 26 6.56 -38.24 -33.31
CA LEU A 26 5.56 -37.17 -33.37
C LEU A 26 5.03 -36.84 -31.97
N ALA A 27 4.70 -37.85 -31.17
CA ALA A 27 4.21 -37.64 -29.81
C ALA A 27 5.26 -36.95 -28.92
N ALA A 28 6.54 -37.30 -29.08
CA ALA A 28 7.63 -36.64 -28.38
C ALA A 28 7.89 -35.20 -28.86
N ALA A 29 7.62 -34.88 -30.12
CA ALA A 29 7.70 -33.50 -30.61
C ALA A 29 6.57 -32.64 -30.05
N ILE A 30 5.33 -33.15 -30.11
CA ILE A 30 4.15 -32.44 -29.59
C ILE A 30 4.25 -32.20 -28.09
N ILE A 31 4.73 -33.19 -27.32
CA ILE A 31 4.78 -33.05 -25.86
C ILE A 31 5.73 -31.94 -25.41
N ARG A 32 6.80 -31.67 -26.17
CA ARG A 32 7.72 -30.57 -25.89
C ARG A 32 7.01 -29.23 -25.99
N GLU A 33 6.35 -28.97 -27.12
CA GLU A 33 5.59 -27.73 -27.34
C GLU A 33 4.45 -27.57 -26.31
N MET A 34 3.77 -28.66 -25.97
CA MET A 34 2.75 -28.64 -24.92
C MET A 34 3.31 -28.27 -23.55
N GLN A 35 4.49 -28.80 -23.19
CA GLN A 35 5.15 -28.49 -21.92
C GLN A 35 5.61 -27.02 -21.86
N ASP A 36 6.11 -26.49 -22.97
CA ASP A 36 6.48 -25.08 -23.09
C ASP A 36 5.26 -24.18 -22.86
N ILE A 37 4.13 -24.45 -23.54
CA ILE A 37 2.87 -23.72 -23.35
C ILE A 37 2.34 -23.85 -21.91
N SER A 38 2.37 -25.06 -21.34
CA SER A 38 1.96 -25.29 -19.94
C SER A 38 2.82 -24.47 -18.97
N SER A 39 4.11 -24.32 -19.25
CA SER A 39 5.01 -23.50 -18.43
C SER A 39 4.72 -22.00 -18.53
N ASP A 40 4.24 -21.55 -19.69
CA ASP A 40 3.86 -20.16 -19.96
C ASP A 40 2.45 -19.80 -19.46
N MET A 41 1.59 -20.80 -19.20
CA MET A 41 0.23 -20.59 -18.69
C MET A 41 0.21 -19.74 -17.40
N LYS A 42 1.30 -19.79 -16.63
CA LYS A 42 1.57 -18.99 -15.44
C LYS A 42 1.57 -17.48 -15.68
N LEU A 43 1.83 -17.04 -16.92
CA LEU A 43 1.80 -15.64 -17.38
C LEU A 43 0.37 -15.12 -17.53
N VAL A 44 -0.62 -15.98 -17.77
CA VAL A 44 -2.04 -15.56 -17.82
C VAL A 44 -2.53 -15.19 -16.42
N LEU A 45 -1.95 -15.82 -15.39
CA LEU A 45 -2.30 -15.65 -13.97
C LEU A 45 -1.47 -14.55 -13.27
N MET A 46 -0.99 -13.56 -14.02
CA MET A 46 -0.16 -12.46 -13.49
C MET A 46 -0.80 -11.79 -12.27
N PHE A 47 -2.07 -11.39 -12.37
CA PHE A 47 -2.72 -10.64 -11.29
C PHE A 47 -2.85 -11.48 -10.01
N SER A 48 -3.19 -12.77 -10.11
CA SER A 48 -3.27 -13.68 -8.96
C SER A 48 -1.92 -14.03 -8.35
N ARG A 49 -0.82 -13.84 -9.09
CA ARG A 49 0.55 -14.16 -8.68
C ARG A 49 1.43 -12.93 -8.53
N ILE A 50 0.80 -11.77 -8.31
CA ILE A 50 1.50 -10.47 -8.28
C ILE A 50 2.66 -10.43 -7.26
N ASP A 51 2.56 -11.21 -6.18
CA ASP A 51 3.60 -11.31 -5.15
C ASP A 51 4.88 -12.00 -5.64
N GLU A 52 4.79 -12.77 -6.72
CA GLU A 52 5.91 -13.48 -7.36
C GLU A 52 6.48 -12.71 -8.56
N LEU A 53 5.82 -11.65 -9.02
CA LEU A 53 6.23 -10.92 -10.22
C LEU A 53 7.41 -9.99 -9.97
N ASP A 54 8.25 -9.85 -10.99
CA ASP A 54 9.36 -8.91 -11.00
C ASP A 54 8.89 -7.45 -10.95
N SER A 55 9.75 -6.58 -10.42
CA SER A 55 9.45 -5.14 -10.24
C SER A 55 8.96 -4.45 -11.51
N GLU A 56 9.57 -4.74 -12.65
CA GLU A 56 9.22 -4.12 -13.93
C GLU A 56 7.81 -4.53 -14.40
N VAL A 57 7.44 -5.78 -14.18
CA VAL A 57 6.10 -6.28 -14.51
C VAL A 57 5.04 -5.60 -13.62
N VAL A 58 5.35 -5.37 -12.34
CA VAL A 58 4.46 -4.63 -11.43
C VAL A 58 4.25 -3.19 -11.91
N ASP A 59 5.30 -2.52 -12.40
CA ASP A 59 5.20 -1.16 -12.94
C ASP A 59 4.34 -1.12 -14.23
N ILE A 60 4.49 -2.12 -15.11
CA ILE A 60 3.66 -2.27 -16.31
C ILE A 60 2.20 -2.50 -15.91
N LEU A 61 1.94 -3.36 -14.92
CA LEU A 61 0.59 -3.62 -14.41
C LEU A 61 -0.02 -2.37 -13.78
N ALA A 62 0.76 -1.58 -13.04
CA ALA A 62 0.31 -0.31 -12.49
C ALA A 62 -0.15 0.66 -13.59
N HIS A 63 0.62 0.74 -14.69
CA HIS A 63 0.24 1.53 -15.85
C HIS A 63 -1.03 0.97 -16.53
N GLN A 64 -1.10 -0.35 -16.75
CA GLN A 64 -2.25 -1.02 -17.37
C GLN A 64 -3.55 -0.81 -16.57
N LEU A 65 -3.46 -0.81 -15.23
CA LEU A 65 -4.60 -0.58 -14.34
C LEU A 65 -4.85 0.89 -14.05
N HIS A 66 -4.11 1.82 -14.67
CA HIS A 66 -4.24 3.26 -14.48
C HIS A 66 -4.13 3.71 -13.00
N VAL A 67 -3.18 3.15 -12.25
CA VAL A 67 -2.93 3.57 -10.88
C VAL A 67 -2.49 5.04 -10.86
N ASP A 68 -3.40 5.91 -10.42
CA ASP A 68 -3.18 7.36 -10.44
C ASP A 68 -2.04 7.79 -9.52
N PHE A 69 -1.18 8.67 -10.01
CA PHE A 69 -0.03 9.21 -9.28
C PHE A 69 0.93 8.15 -8.71
N TYR A 70 1.00 7.00 -9.38
CA TYR A 70 1.96 5.94 -9.08
C TYR A 70 3.40 6.45 -9.06
N ASP A 71 4.19 5.95 -8.11
CA ASP A 71 5.60 6.32 -7.94
C ASP A 71 6.44 5.03 -7.84
N SER A 72 7.31 4.82 -8.83
CA SER A 72 8.19 3.65 -8.91
C SER A 72 9.28 3.63 -7.82
N THR A 73 9.49 4.75 -7.12
CA THR A 73 10.42 4.83 -5.98
C THR A 73 9.84 4.28 -4.68
N LEU A 74 8.55 3.90 -4.66
CA LEU A 74 7.93 3.19 -3.54
C LEU A 74 8.52 1.78 -3.39
N SER A 75 8.41 1.23 -2.18
CA SER A 75 8.80 -0.17 -1.94
C SER A 75 8.03 -1.10 -2.88
N LEU A 76 8.66 -2.21 -3.30
CA LEU A 76 8.00 -3.18 -4.17
C LEU A 76 6.72 -3.74 -3.53
N GLU A 77 6.71 -3.91 -2.21
CA GLU A 77 5.55 -4.33 -1.44
C GLU A 77 4.39 -3.32 -1.58
N SER A 78 4.64 -2.03 -1.33
CA SER A 78 3.61 -0.98 -1.49
C SER A 78 3.14 -0.88 -2.94
N ARG A 79 4.02 -1.05 -3.92
CA ARG A 79 3.67 -1.04 -5.35
C ARG A 79 2.74 -2.21 -5.70
N ARG A 80 3.03 -3.42 -5.22
CA ARG A 80 2.15 -4.58 -5.39
C ARG A 80 0.78 -4.35 -4.77
N GLU A 81 0.72 -3.83 -3.55
CA GLU A 81 -0.55 -3.54 -2.87
C GLU A 81 -1.36 -2.45 -3.59
N LEU A 82 -0.72 -1.42 -4.15
CA LEU A 82 -1.39 -0.43 -4.99
C LEU A 82 -2.04 -1.07 -6.22
N VAL A 83 -1.33 -1.97 -6.90
CA VAL A 83 -1.85 -2.68 -8.08
C VAL A 83 -3.00 -3.63 -7.71
N LYS A 84 -2.90 -4.38 -6.60
CA LYS A 84 -4.00 -5.22 -6.08
C LYS A 84 -5.25 -4.40 -5.79
N THR A 85 -5.06 -3.21 -5.22
CA THR A 85 -6.14 -2.33 -4.77
C THR A 85 -6.74 -1.49 -5.90
N ALA A 86 -6.03 -1.33 -7.03
CA ALA A 86 -6.37 -0.41 -8.11
C ALA A 86 -7.83 -0.52 -8.58
N ILE A 87 -8.30 -1.74 -8.88
CA ILE A 87 -9.67 -1.97 -9.38
C ILE A 87 -10.72 -1.49 -8.35
N GLY A 88 -10.50 -1.80 -7.08
CA GLY A 88 -11.37 -1.35 -5.99
C GLY A 88 -11.32 0.17 -5.83
N ALA A 89 -10.13 0.75 -5.85
CA ALA A 89 -9.92 2.19 -5.72
C ALA A 89 -10.58 2.98 -6.86
N HIS A 90 -10.55 2.47 -8.10
CA HIS A 90 -11.29 3.07 -9.22
C HIS A 90 -12.80 2.96 -9.05
N ARG A 91 -13.28 1.79 -8.63
CA ARG A 91 -14.73 1.53 -8.46
C ARG A 91 -15.35 2.40 -7.37
N TYR A 92 -14.65 2.62 -6.28
CA TYR A 92 -15.13 3.37 -5.11
C TYR A 92 -14.44 4.73 -4.96
N LYS A 93 -13.89 5.28 -6.05
CA LYS A 93 -13.17 6.55 -6.04
C LYS A 93 -14.03 7.67 -5.44
N GLY A 94 -13.40 8.51 -4.63
CA GLY A 94 -14.05 9.64 -3.95
C GLY A 94 -14.82 9.26 -2.69
N THR A 95 -14.79 8.00 -2.26
CA THR A 95 -15.35 7.54 -0.98
C THR A 95 -14.27 7.48 0.11
N PRO A 96 -14.65 7.59 1.40
CA PRO A 96 -13.72 7.39 2.52
C PRO A 96 -13.01 6.03 2.45
N TRP A 97 -13.72 4.99 2.01
CA TRP A 97 -13.15 3.66 1.83
C TRP A 97 -11.95 3.66 0.89
N ALA A 98 -12.06 4.29 -0.28
CA ALA A 98 -10.96 4.29 -1.24
C ALA A 98 -9.76 5.10 -0.73
N ILE A 99 -10.02 6.19 -0.02
CA ILE A 99 -9.00 7.00 0.67
C ILE A 99 -8.29 6.14 1.72
N GLU A 100 -9.03 5.39 2.53
CA GLU A 100 -8.52 4.52 3.59
C GLU A 100 -7.67 3.37 3.03
N GLN A 101 -8.08 2.75 1.91
CA GLN A 101 -7.28 1.70 1.29
C GLN A 101 -5.92 2.23 0.81
N VAL A 102 -5.89 3.37 0.11
CA VAL A 102 -4.62 3.95 -0.35
C VAL A 102 -3.77 4.45 0.81
N ALA A 103 -4.40 5.07 1.81
CA ALA A 103 -3.72 5.48 3.03
C ALA A 103 -3.10 4.28 3.75
N SER A 104 -3.79 3.13 3.80
CA SER A 104 -3.31 1.95 4.53
C SER A 104 -2.09 1.29 3.88
N ILE A 105 -1.92 1.47 2.56
CA ILE A 105 -0.76 0.98 1.82
C ILE A 105 0.51 1.77 2.15
N VAL A 106 0.36 3.06 2.45
CA VAL A 106 1.49 3.96 2.77
C VAL A 106 1.71 4.08 4.27
N PHE A 107 0.62 4.19 5.03
CA PHE A 107 0.57 4.32 6.47
C PHE A 107 -0.18 3.12 7.02
N LYS A 108 0.55 2.17 7.62
CA LYS A 108 -0.09 0.99 8.20
C LYS A 108 -1.15 1.42 9.23
N ASN A 109 -2.26 0.69 9.28
CA ASN A 109 -3.39 0.96 10.18
C ASN A 109 -3.92 2.40 10.10
N SER A 110 -4.08 2.94 8.89
CA SER A 110 -4.70 4.25 8.73
C SER A 110 -6.23 4.14 8.67
N SER A 111 -6.92 5.12 9.24
CA SER A 111 -8.37 5.30 9.08
C SER A 111 -8.71 6.72 8.68
N VAL A 112 -9.84 6.90 8.00
CA VAL A 112 -10.33 8.21 7.58
C VAL A 112 -11.40 8.68 8.55
N ARG A 113 -11.32 9.94 8.97
CA ARG A 113 -12.37 10.61 9.75
C ARG A 113 -12.97 11.75 8.96
N GLU A 114 -14.28 11.73 8.84
CA GLU A 114 -15.05 12.78 8.16
C GLU A 114 -15.28 13.98 9.08
N TRP A 115 -15.43 15.17 8.51
CA TRP A 115 -15.60 16.44 9.24
C TRP A 115 -16.64 16.39 10.37
N PHE A 116 -17.78 15.73 10.15
CA PHE A 116 -18.84 15.64 11.16
C PHE A 116 -18.47 14.76 12.37
N GLU A 117 -17.42 13.94 12.27
CA GLU A 117 -16.96 13.07 13.36
C GLU A 117 -15.97 13.74 14.31
N TYR A 118 -15.42 14.90 13.91
CA TYR A 118 -14.47 15.67 14.72
C TYR A 118 -14.80 17.18 14.80
N GLY A 119 -15.90 17.62 14.20
CA GLY A 119 -16.32 19.01 14.21
C GLY A 119 -15.57 19.92 13.23
N GLY A 120 -15.06 19.36 12.12
CA GLY A 120 -14.38 20.10 11.05
C GLY A 120 -15.32 20.83 10.08
N GLU A 121 -14.74 21.46 9.05
CA GLU A 121 -15.49 22.16 8.02
C GLU A 121 -16.17 21.20 7.03
N PRO A 122 -17.37 21.52 6.50
CA PRO A 122 -18.04 20.67 5.52
C PRO A 122 -17.16 20.33 4.32
N HIS A 123 -17.17 19.06 3.91
CA HIS A 123 -16.34 18.47 2.85
C HIS A 123 -14.87 18.22 3.21
N HIS A 124 -14.49 18.39 4.48
CA HIS A 124 -13.15 18.10 4.94
C HIS A 124 -13.05 16.69 5.54
N PHE A 125 -11.84 16.17 5.58
CA PHE A 125 -11.52 14.91 6.24
C PHE A 125 -10.10 14.97 6.79
N ARG A 126 -9.83 14.11 7.77
CA ARG A 126 -8.50 13.90 8.31
C ARG A 126 -8.18 12.41 8.30
N ILE A 127 -6.89 12.10 8.30
CA ILE A 127 -6.42 10.70 8.30
C ILE A 127 -5.76 10.44 9.64
N GLU A 128 -6.13 9.36 10.29
CA GLU A 128 -5.56 8.94 11.57
C GLU A 128 -4.69 7.69 11.32
N THR A 129 -3.45 7.67 11.80
CA THR A 129 -2.56 6.50 11.68
C THR A 129 -1.74 6.30 12.93
N GLU A 130 -1.38 5.05 13.22
CA GLU A 130 -0.50 4.68 14.35
C GLU A 130 0.98 4.68 13.96
N GLN A 131 1.29 4.83 12.67
CA GLN A 131 2.67 4.81 12.19
C GLN A 131 3.38 6.12 12.56
N LEU A 132 4.55 6.00 13.21
CA LEU A 132 5.33 7.12 13.74
C LEU A 132 6.57 7.48 12.92
N VAL A 133 7.00 6.59 12.03
CA VAL A 133 8.28 6.71 11.32
C VAL A 133 8.02 6.85 9.82
N PHE A 134 8.60 7.90 9.24
CA PHE A 134 8.54 8.22 7.81
C PHE A 134 9.90 8.65 7.30
N ALA A 135 10.21 8.28 6.07
CA ALA A 135 11.35 8.85 5.37
C ALA A 135 11.02 10.29 4.93
N PRO A 136 12.03 11.18 4.84
CA PRO A 136 11.86 12.49 4.22
C PRO A 136 11.26 12.36 2.81
N GLY A 137 10.09 12.95 2.59
CA GLY A 137 9.39 12.94 1.30
C GLY A 137 8.21 11.96 1.20
N ASP A 138 8.04 11.03 2.13
CA ASP A 138 6.93 10.06 2.10
C ASP A 138 5.56 10.76 2.15
N LEU A 139 5.43 11.83 2.94
CA LEU A 139 4.21 12.63 3.01
C LEU A 139 3.86 13.30 1.67
N ALA A 140 4.86 13.71 0.88
CA ALA A 140 4.64 14.32 -0.42
C ALA A 140 4.17 13.29 -1.45
N LYS A 141 4.78 12.09 -1.43
CA LYS A 141 4.35 10.95 -2.25
C LYS A 141 2.94 10.49 -1.89
N PHE A 142 2.67 10.37 -0.60
CA PHE A 142 1.35 10.06 -0.07
C PHE A 142 0.29 11.06 -0.57
N ARG A 143 0.56 12.37 -0.43
CA ARG A 143 -0.37 13.40 -0.88
C ARG A 143 -0.67 13.27 -2.37
N ARG A 144 0.32 12.95 -3.21
CA ARG A 144 0.13 12.72 -4.64
C ARG A 144 -0.80 11.54 -4.90
N LEU A 145 -0.57 10.40 -4.25
CA LEU A 145 -1.45 9.23 -4.36
C LEU A 145 -2.89 9.55 -3.92
N LEU A 146 -3.02 10.29 -2.82
CA LEU A 146 -4.31 10.69 -2.26
C LEU A 146 -5.13 11.55 -3.24
N GLU A 147 -4.47 12.45 -3.98
CA GLU A 147 -5.12 13.29 -5.01
C GLU A 147 -5.76 12.48 -6.16
N GLY A 148 -5.27 11.26 -6.39
CA GLY A 148 -5.82 10.33 -7.38
C GLY A 148 -7.15 9.72 -6.97
N VAL A 149 -7.36 9.55 -5.66
CA VAL A 149 -8.50 8.79 -5.12
C VAL A 149 -9.52 9.66 -4.40
N LYS A 150 -9.10 10.76 -3.77
CA LYS A 150 -10.04 11.65 -3.08
C LYS A 150 -10.99 12.33 -4.06
N ARG A 151 -12.17 12.71 -3.55
CA ARG A 151 -13.08 13.57 -4.29
C ARG A 151 -12.42 14.94 -4.50
N LYS A 152 -12.56 15.51 -5.70
CA LYS A 152 -11.94 16.82 -6.02
C LYS A 152 -12.45 17.98 -5.18
N SER A 153 -13.69 17.91 -4.71
CA SER A 153 -14.28 18.89 -3.80
C SER A 153 -14.00 18.64 -2.32
N SER A 154 -13.26 17.57 -1.96
CA SER A 154 -12.93 17.27 -0.57
C SER A 154 -11.51 17.73 -0.23
N TRP A 155 -11.33 18.19 1.00
CA TRP A 155 -10.08 18.79 1.48
C TRP A 155 -9.50 17.97 2.64
N LEU A 156 -8.20 17.72 2.60
CA LEU A 156 -7.48 17.07 3.69
C LEU A 156 -7.02 18.17 4.65
N ASP A 157 -7.52 18.13 5.89
CA ASP A 157 -7.09 19.04 6.95
C ASP A 157 -5.74 18.59 7.51
N ASP A 158 -5.74 17.45 8.19
CA ASP A 158 -4.58 16.98 8.95
C ASP A 158 -4.37 15.46 8.80
N ILE A 159 -3.12 15.04 9.03
CA ILE A 159 -2.75 13.65 9.24
C ILE A 159 -2.37 13.52 10.71
N VAL A 160 -3.20 12.83 11.47
CA VAL A 160 -3.11 12.68 12.93
C VAL A 160 -2.41 11.37 13.26
N PHE A 161 -1.35 11.47 14.06
CA PHE A 161 -0.61 10.31 14.55
C PHE A 161 -1.14 9.88 15.92
N LYS A 162 -1.78 8.71 15.99
CA LYS A 162 -2.24 8.12 17.24
C LYS A 162 -1.10 7.36 17.90
N ILE A 163 -0.60 7.90 19.00
CA ILE A 163 0.46 7.27 19.77
C ILE A 163 -0.15 6.59 20.98
N ILE A 164 -0.07 5.26 21.02
CA ILE A 164 -0.37 4.47 22.21
C ILE A 164 0.97 4.07 22.84
N ALA A 165 1.62 5.02 23.49
CA ALA A 165 2.81 4.77 24.31
C ALA A 165 2.59 5.35 25.72
N SER A 166 3.59 5.24 26.60
CA SER A 166 3.67 6.01 27.85
C SER A 166 4.82 7.02 27.82
N THR A 167 5.70 6.94 26.82
CA THR A 167 6.91 7.76 26.69
C THR A 167 7.20 7.94 25.21
N ILE A 168 7.32 9.19 24.76
CA ILE A 168 7.75 9.51 23.39
C ILE A 168 9.15 10.12 23.46
N ARG A 169 10.07 9.57 22.67
CA ARG A 169 11.39 10.17 22.43
C ARG A 169 11.39 10.76 21.04
N VAL A 170 11.59 12.08 20.94
CA VAL A 170 11.64 12.79 19.67
C VAL A 170 13.08 13.29 19.46
N ASP A 171 13.73 12.79 18.40
CA ASP A 171 15.03 13.26 17.95
C ASP A 171 14.85 14.25 16.80
N ILE A 172 15.00 15.55 17.09
CA ILE A 172 15.03 16.60 16.06
C ILE A 172 16.47 17.07 15.93
N SER A 173 17.11 16.67 14.83
CA SER A 173 18.42 17.04 14.24
C SER A 173 19.47 17.86 15.03
N SER A 174 19.53 17.73 16.36
CA SER A 174 20.59 18.19 17.29
C SER A 174 20.12 18.31 18.76
N LYS A 175 18.82 18.11 19.08
CA LYS A 175 18.34 18.08 20.46
C LYS A 175 17.44 16.86 20.72
N ARG A 176 17.74 16.16 21.82
CA ARG A 176 16.95 15.04 22.35
C ARG A 176 15.89 15.61 23.28
N PHE A 177 14.62 15.29 23.03
CA PHE A 177 13.54 15.60 23.94
C PHE A 177 12.89 14.31 24.43
N ILE A 178 12.82 14.16 25.76
CA ILE A 178 12.03 13.13 26.42
C ILE A 178 10.70 13.78 26.79
N VAL A 179 9.60 13.30 26.21
CA VAL A 179 8.26 13.73 26.58
C VAL A 179 7.63 12.60 27.39
N ASP A 180 7.64 12.77 28.71
CA ASP A 180 6.88 11.93 29.63
C ASP A 180 5.44 12.46 29.70
N TYR A 181 4.46 11.57 29.49
CA TYR A 181 3.05 11.90 29.67
C TYR A 181 2.37 10.84 30.52
N PHE A 182 1.46 11.29 31.39
CA PHE A 182 0.70 10.41 32.26
C PHE A 182 -0.58 9.96 31.54
N VAL A 183 -0.72 8.66 31.31
CA VAL A 183 -2.01 8.07 30.94
C VAL A 183 -2.85 7.95 32.20
N CYS A 184 -3.63 8.99 32.51
CA CYS A 184 -4.73 8.90 33.46
C CYS A 184 -6.03 8.79 32.67
N ASN A 185 -6.89 7.85 33.08
CA ASN A 185 -8.20 7.57 32.48
C ASN A 185 -8.84 8.77 31.77
N THR A 186 -9.15 8.55 30.49
CA THR A 186 -10.05 9.39 29.68
C THR A 186 -9.66 10.87 29.66
N PHE A 187 -8.52 11.19 29.06
CA PHE A 187 -8.22 12.56 28.64
C PHE A 187 -8.03 12.61 27.12
N TYR A 188 -8.85 13.45 26.47
CA TYR A 188 -8.63 13.97 25.13
C TYR A 188 -7.55 15.06 25.25
N PRO A 189 -6.29 14.86 24.84
CA PRO A 189 -5.52 15.99 24.39
C PRO A 189 -6.12 16.39 23.04
N ASN A 190 -6.74 17.57 22.96
CA ASN A 190 -7.03 18.18 21.67
C ASN A 190 -5.70 18.39 20.95
N GLU A 191 -5.37 17.41 20.10
CA GLU A 191 -4.36 17.40 19.06
C GLU A 191 -2.92 17.81 19.42
N ILE A 192 -1.99 16.88 19.18
CA ILE A 192 -0.68 17.29 18.67
C ILE A 192 -0.87 17.51 17.17
N VAL A 193 -1.33 18.70 16.78
CA VAL A 193 -1.34 19.10 15.36
C VAL A 193 0.11 19.35 14.95
N VAL A 194 0.74 18.38 14.31
CA VAL A 194 1.93 18.66 13.50
C VAL A 194 1.41 19.35 12.24
N LYS A 195 1.11 20.65 12.34
CA LYS A 195 0.99 21.47 11.14
C LYS A 195 2.31 21.29 10.42
N ALA A 196 2.27 20.86 9.17
CA ALA A 196 3.45 20.85 8.33
C ALA A 196 3.56 22.22 7.66
N PRO A 197 4.23 23.24 8.23
CA PRO A 197 4.71 24.33 7.42
C PRO A 197 6.07 23.95 6.86
N SER A 198 6.30 24.37 5.63
CA SER A 198 7.62 24.72 5.15
C SER A 198 8.30 25.70 6.15
N MET A 199 9.12 25.17 7.06
CA MET A 199 9.97 25.88 8.05
C MET A 199 9.28 26.73 9.15
N PRO A 200 10.06 27.23 10.12
CA PRO A 200 10.21 26.71 11.49
C PRO A 200 9.11 27.20 12.44
N VAL A 201 8.71 26.32 13.37
CA VAL A 201 7.69 26.60 14.39
C VAL A 201 8.28 27.46 15.50
N PHE A 202 7.82 28.71 15.61
CA PHE A 202 8.03 29.55 16.79
C PHE A 202 6.96 29.24 17.84
N VAL A 203 7.38 28.96 19.07
CA VAL A 203 6.47 28.77 20.22
C VAL A 203 6.28 30.14 20.89
N ALA A 204 5.05 30.66 20.85
CA ALA A 204 4.69 31.88 21.59
C ALA A 204 4.37 31.55 23.07
N PRO A 205 4.71 32.43 24.03
CA PRO A 205 4.62 32.13 25.46
C PRO A 205 3.22 32.43 26.04
N GLY A 206 2.60 31.44 26.68
CA GLY A 206 1.44 31.61 27.57
C GLY A 206 0.57 30.36 27.73
N MET A 207 0.70 29.67 28.88
CA MET A 207 -0.04 28.48 29.40
C MET A 207 0.46 27.07 29.02
N PRO A 208 0.19 26.05 29.87
CA PRO A 208 0.60 25.85 31.26
C PRO A 208 1.97 25.14 31.34
N MET A 209 2.55 25.09 32.54
CA MET A 209 3.93 24.67 32.79
C MET A 209 4.18 23.20 32.40
N PHE A 210 4.83 22.97 31.26
CA PHE A 210 5.47 21.70 30.92
C PHE A 210 6.90 21.74 31.44
N THR A 211 7.26 20.83 32.36
CA THR A 211 8.64 20.66 32.79
C THR A 211 9.39 19.84 31.75
N ALA A 212 10.07 20.53 30.82
CA ALA A 212 11.10 19.93 29.99
C ALA A 212 12.40 19.88 30.79
N THR A 213 12.92 18.67 31.02
CA THR A 213 14.26 18.47 31.59
C THR A 213 15.21 18.14 30.45
N GLU A 214 16.28 18.92 30.29
CA GLU A 214 17.36 18.63 29.35
C GLU A 214 18.11 17.38 29.79
N GLY A 215 18.41 16.48 28.85
CA GLY A 215 19.17 15.25 29.06
C GLY A 215 20.17 14.99 27.93
#